data_AF-A0A0F9E415-F1
#
_entry.id   AF-A0A0F9E415-F1
#
_cell.length_a   1.000
_cell.length_b   1.000
_cell.length_c   1.000
_cell.angle_alpha   90.00
_cell.angle_beta   90.00
_cell.angle_gamma   90.00
#
_symmetry.space_group_name_H-M   'P 1'
#
loop_
_entity.id
_entity.type
_entity.pdbx_description
1 polymer ?
#
loop_
_entity_poly.entity_id
_entity_poly.type
_entity_poly.pdbx_seq_one_letter_code
_entity_poly.pdbx_strand_id
1 'polypeptide(L)'
;MSTVSELFLQRVEQHLHIIYEGVELPLSVTELAQQLIKIILGSNALRDPTPHTNRWDEQDIVLIAYGDSIIKHDDSEFAVSSPMEAPLKTLHRFIKEQCDMQLNALHILPFYPYSSDEGFAVMNYVQVNESLGDWGDIQNIAKDVKLMADLVINHCSSRSVWFENFLNDLHPGKDYFKTASLTDDLSQVVRPRTSSLLNTVTTPSGEKHVWCTFSHDQVDFDFANPEVLKEFVGIIRHYLDNGVRLFRLDAVAFLWKQLNTSCINLPQTHEAVRLMRTLIEHAEPSVVIITETNIPNQENLSYFGNANEAHSIYNFALPPLLLHTLLSGDSTAIKHWMMSMPPAQNGTAYFNFIASHDGIGLRPIEGLLQPSEVASLVSTTMQFGGRVSMRTSNDGTHTPYELNIALFDALQGTHNGPDKFGLERFMCAHAIMFALEGIPG
;
A
#
# COMPACT_ATOMS: atom_id res chain seq x y z
N MET A 1 19.65 -0.66 -32.07
CA MET A 1 18.49 -0.32 -31.21
C MET A 1 18.30 1.19 -31.29
N SER A 2 17.15 1.75 -30.91
CA SER A 2 17.04 3.21 -30.77
C SER A 2 17.85 3.66 -29.55
N THR A 3 18.37 4.89 -29.53
CA THR A 3 19.11 5.46 -28.38
C THR A 3 18.31 5.37 -27.08
N VAL A 4 16.99 5.53 -27.15
CA VAL A 4 16.05 5.38 -26.01
C VAL A 4 16.09 3.95 -25.45
N SER A 5 16.08 2.92 -26.31
CA SER A 5 16.13 1.53 -25.87
C SER A 5 17.45 1.17 -25.20
N GLU A 6 18.56 1.75 -25.64
CA GLU A 6 19.88 1.53 -25.05
C GLU A 6 19.99 2.21 -23.67
N LEU A 7 19.51 3.46 -23.56
CA LEU A 7 19.47 4.18 -22.27
C LEU A 7 18.53 3.51 -21.27
N PHE A 8 17.37 3.03 -21.72
CA PHE A 8 16.43 2.30 -20.87
C PHE A 8 17.06 1.02 -20.32
N LEU A 9 17.71 0.21 -21.17
CA LEU A 9 18.42 -0.98 -20.74
C LEU A 9 19.50 -0.66 -19.70
N GLN A 10 20.36 0.32 -19.97
CA GLN A 10 21.41 0.74 -19.05
C GLN A 10 20.85 1.19 -17.70
N ARG A 11 19.72 1.90 -17.69
CA ARG A 11 19.09 2.36 -16.45
C ARG A 11 18.54 1.19 -15.63
N VAL A 12 17.91 0.22 -16.29
CA VAL A 12 17.43 -1.00 -15.63
C VAL A 12 18.61 -1.79 -15.06
N GLU A 13 19.71 -1.93 -15.80
CA GLU A 13 20.94 -2.59 -15.31
C GLU A 13 21.51 -1.89 -14.07
N GLN A 14 21.56 -0.55 -14.06
CA GLN A 14 22.03 0.22 -12.90
C GLN A 14 21.21 -0.06 -11.64
N HIS A 15 19.89 -0.05 -11.74
CA HIS A 15 19.01 -0.38 -10.61
C HIS A 15 19.29 -1.80 -10.10
N LEU A 16 19.38 -2.78 -11.00
CA LEU A 16 19.62 -4.18 -10.65
C LEU A 16 20.99 -4.41 -10.01
N HIS A 17 22.03 -3.69 -10.44
CA HIS A 17 23.34 -3.75 -9.81
C HIS A 17 23.31 -3.29 -8.35
N ILE A 18 22.49 -2.30 -8.02
CA ILE A 18 22.33 -1.80 -6.65
C ILE A 18 21.46 -2.76 -5.82
N ILE A 19 20.33 -3.22 -6.36
CA ILE A 19 19.40 -4.13 -5.66
C ILE A 19 20.10 -5.44 -5.30
N TYR A 20 20.83 -6.03 -6.26
CA TYR A 20 21.44 -7.35 -6.12
C TYR A 20 22.94 -7.28 -5.82
N GLU A 21 23.44 -6.15 -5.29
CA GLU A 21 24.83 -6.06 -4.84
C GLU A 21 25.12 -7.14 -3.79
N GLY A 22 26.11 -7.99 -4.06
CA GLY A 22 26.49 -9.09 -3.16
C GLY A 22 25.53 -10.29 -3.16
N VAL A 23 24.51 -10.30 -4.03
CA VAL A 23 23.62 -11.45 -4.22
C VAL A 23 24.12 -12.30 -5.40
N GLU A 24 24.20 -13.61 -5.19
CA GLU A 24 24.55 -14.54 -6.27
C GLU A 24 23.33 -14.74 -7.19
N LEU A 25 23.41 -14.21 -8.40
CA LEU A 25 22.33 -14.32 -9.39
C LEU A 25 22.55 -15.53 -10.32
N PRO A 26 21.48 -16.28 -10.67
CA PRO A 26 21.57 -17.39 -11.61
C PRO A 26 21.80 -16.97 -13.07
N LEU A 27 21.68 -15.67 -13.37
CA LEU A 27 21.86 -15.06 -14.69
C LEU A 27 22.53 -13.69 -14.55
N SER A 28 23.10 -13.18 -15.64
CA SER A 28 23.75 -11.86 -15.63
C SER A 28 22.73 -10.74 -15.43
N VAL A 29 23.16 -9.61 -14.87
CA VAL A 29 22.31 -8.43 -14.68
C VAL A 29 21.71 -7.94 -16.02
N THR A 30 22.48 -7.99 -17.10
CA THR A 30 22.00 -7.67 -18.45
C THR A 30 20.88 -8.60 -18.92
N GLU A 31 21.01 -9.91 -18.71
CA GLU A 31 19.96 -10.87 -19.05
C GLU A 31 18.70 -10.63 -18.21
N LEU A 32 18.84 -10.31 -16.92
CA LEU A 32 17.71 -10.00 -16.05
C LEU A 32 17.00 -8.74 -16.52
N ALA A 33 17.76 -7.68 -16.81
CA ALA A 33 17.23 -6.42 -17.33
C ALA A 33 16.43 -6.64 -18.62
N GLN A 34 16.97 -7.41 -19.56
CA GLN A 34 16.28 -7.75 -20.81
C GLN A 34 15.00 -8.55 -20.57
N GLN A 35 15.00 -9.49 -19.63
CA GLN A 35 13.80 -10.24 -19.24
C GLN A 35 12.73 -9.31 -18.65
N LEU A 36 13.08 -8.44 -17.70
CA LEU A 36 12.14 -7.51 -17.08
C LEU A 36 11.56 -6.53 -18.10
N ILE A 37 12.40 -5.97 -18.98
CA ILE A 37 11.97 -5.08 -20.07
C ILE A 37 11.00 -5.81 -21.01
N LYS A 38 11.31 -7.06 -21.38
CA LYS A 38 10.42 -7.87 -22.22
C LYS A 38 9.07 -8.12 -21.55
N ILE A 39 9.07 -8.45 -20.25
CA ILE A 39 7.84 -8.70 -19.49
C ILE A 39 6.98 -7.43 -19.42
N ILE A 40 7.55 -6.29 -19.00
CA ILE A 40 6.77 -5.07 -18.79
C ILE A 40 6.27 -4.42 -20.09
N LEU A 41 7.04 -4.52 -21.17
CA LEU A 41 6.59 -4.03 -22.47
C LEU A 41 5.55 -4.97 -23.08
N GLY A 42 5.70 -6.29 -22.91
CA GLY A 42 4.86 -7.28 -23.57
C GLY A 42 4.91 -7.10 -25.09
N SER A 43 3.76 -6.87 -25.72
CA SER A 43 3.66 -6.50 -27.14
C SER A 43 3.58 -5.00 -27.40
N ASN A 44 3.67 -4.16 -26.36
CA ASN A 44 3.53 -2.72 -26.46
C ASN A 44 4.83 -2.05 -26.90
N ALA A 45 4.70 -0.89 -27.53
CA ALA A 45 5.86 -0.08 -27.92
C ALA A 45 6.54 0.54 -26.69
N LEU A 46 7.86 0.61 -26.74
CA LEU A 46 8.66 1.40 -25.80
C LEU A 46 8.29 2.89 -25.92
N ARG A 47 8.14 3.55 -24.77
CA ARG A 47 7.88 4.98 -24.66
C ARG A 47 9.04 5.69 -23.98
N ASP A 48 9.17 6.99 -24.23
CA ASP A 48 10.20 7.86 -23.66
C ASP A 48 9.53 8.85 -22.69
N PRO A 49 9.47 8.54 -21.39
CA PRO A 49 8.76 9.37 -20.42
C PRO A 49 9.51 10.68 -20.16
N THR A 50 8.77 11.79 -20.09
CA THR A 50 9.35 13.08 -19.71
C THR A 50 9.52 13.14 -18.18
N PRO A 51 10.76 13.32 -17.66
CA PRO A 51 10.99 13.43 -16.22
C PRO A 51 10.24 14.62 -15.61
N HIS A 52 9.95 14.54 -14.30
CA HIS A 52 9.30 15.63 -13.56
C HIS A 52 7.95 16.08 -14.15
N THR A 53 7.17 15.16 -14.72
CA THR A 53 5.84 15.45 -15.27
C THR A 53 4.76 15.11 -14.25
N ASN A 54 3.89 16.06 -13.92
CA ASN A 54 2.70 15.80 -13.11
C ASN A 54 1.68 15.00 -13.93
N ARG A 55 1.13 13.95 -13.34
CA ARG A 55 0.13 13.05 -13.98
C ARG A 55 -1.27 13.23 -13.40
N TRP A 56 -1.41 14.29 -12.62
CA TRP A 56 -2.61 14.72 -11.95
C TRP A 56 -2.67 16.25 -12.01
N ASP A 57 -3.87 16.77 -11.77
CA ASP A 57 -4.17 18.20 -11.67
C ASP A 57 -5.15 18.47 -10.52
N GLU A 58 -5.64 19.70 -10.41
CA GLU A 58 -6.57 20.14 -9.36
C GLU A 58 -7.95 19.47 -9.41
N GLN A 59 -8.27 18.71 -10.46
CA GLN A 59 -9.53 17.99 -10.63
C GLN A 59 -9.45 16.54 -10.13
N ASP A 60 -8.26 16.04 -9.77
CA ASP A 60 -8.07 14.68 -9.32
C ASP A 60 -8.53 14.46 -7.88
N ILE A 61 -9.50 13.58 -7.71
CA ILE A 61 -10.04 13.13 -6.43
C ILE A 61 -10.20 11.62 -6.48
N VAL A 62 -9.59 10.92 -5.54
CA VAL A 62 -9.66 9.46 -5.44
C VAL A 62 -10.76 9.08 -4.46
N LEU A 63 -11.60 8.11 -4.84
CA LEU A 63 -12.46 7.39 -3.90
C LEU A 63 -11.82 6.07 -3.52
N ILE A 64 -11.69 5.78 -2.23
CA ILE A 64 -11.24 4.47 -1.75
C ILE A 64 -12.47 3.67 -1.28
N ALA A 65 -12.64 2.46 -1.80
CA ALA A 65 -13.75 1.58 -1.42
C ALA A 65 -13.38 0.09 -1.55
N TYR A 66 -14.00 -0.76 -0.74
CA TYR A 66 -14.08 -2.19 -1.04
C TYR A 66 -15.02 -2.42 -2.22
N GLY A 67 -14.75 -3.46 -3.02
CA GLY A 67 -15.57 -3.81 -4.19
C GLY A 67 -17.05 -4.09 -3.86
N ASP A 68 -17.35 -4.40 -2.60
CA ASP A 68 -18.67 -4.68 -2.03
C ASP A 68 -19.10 -3.68 -0.94
N SER A 69 -18.46 -2.50 -0.85
CA SER A 69 -18.92 -1.43 0.05
C SER A 69 -20.38 -1.03 -0.19
N ILE A 70 -20.86 -1.22 -1.43
CA ILE A 70 -22.26 -1.02 -1.81
C ILE A 70 -22.70 -2.25 -2.61
N ILE A 71 -23.68 -2.97 -2.08
CA ILE A 71 -24.28 -4.14 -2.72
C ILE A 71 -25.74 -3.87 -3.07
N LYS A 72 -26.18 -4.43 -4.19
CA LYS A 72 -27.60 -4.51 -4.52
C LYS A 72 -28.16 -5.81 -3.95
N HIS A 73 -29.09 -5.71 -3.01
CA HIS A 73 -29.80 -6.84 -2.41
C HIS A 73 -31.32 -6.71 -2.64
N ASP A 74 -32.06 -7.80 -2.41
CA ASP A 74 -33.52 -7.78 -2.42
C ASP A 74 -34.08 -6.99 -1.20
N ASP A 75 -35.22 -6.34 -1.36
CA ASP A 75 -35.87 -5.48 -0.34
C ASP A 75 -36.52 -6.27 0.80
N SER A 76 -36.30 -7.58 0.88
CA SER A 76 -36.84 -8.40 1.97
C SER A 76 -36.00 -8.23 3.24
N GLU A 77 -36.65 -8.04 4.39
CA GLU A 77 -36.00 -7.96 5.71
C GLU A 77 -35.13 -9.20 6.06
N PHE A 78 -35.23 -10.27 5.27
CA PHE A 78 -34.47 -11.52 5.41
C PHE A 78 -33.34 -11.68 4.38
N ALA A 79 -33.22 -10.80 3.39
CA ALA A 79 -32.17 -10.83 2.36
C ALA A 79 -30.84 -10.25 2.87
N VAL A 80 -30.44 -10.66 4.08
CA VAL A 80 -29.10 -10.34 4.58
C VAL A 80 -28.15 -11.35 3.95
N SER A 81 -27.50 -10.99 2.83
CA SER A 81 -26.10 -11.34 2.45
C SER A 81 -25.84 -11.70 0.99
N SER A 82 -26.84 -11.98 0.14
CA SER A 82 -26.57 -12.38 -1.26
C SER A 82 -26.79 -11.24 -2.26
N PRO A 83 -25.75 -10.74 -2.93
CA PRO A 83 -25.89 -9.72 -3.97
C PRO A 83 -26.76 -10.24 -5.14
N MET A 84 -27.65 -9.38 -5.65
CA MET A 84 -28.45 -9.66 -6.85
C MET A 84 -27.63 -9.59 -8.15
N GLU A 85 -26.47 -8.94 -8.09
CA GLU A 85 -25.49 -8.84 -9.17
C GLU A 85 -24.08 -8.73 -8.57
N ALA A 86 -23.05 -8.90 -9.41
CA ALA A 86 -21.67 -8.72 -8.98
C ALA A 86 -21.48 -7.34 -8.29
N PRO A 87 -20.97 -7.29 -7.04
CA PRO A 87 -20.77 -6.04 -6.31
C PRO A 87 -20.03 -4.95 -7.09
N LEU A 88 -19.03 -5.32 -7.91
CA LEU A 88 -18.31 -4.36 -8.76
C LEU A 88 -19.23 -3.61 -9.74
N LYS A 89 -20.29 -4.26 -10.25
CA LYS A 89 -21.29 -3.59 -11.10
C LYS A 89 -22.12 -2.58 -10.32
N THR A 90 -22.44 -2.90 -9.07
CA THR A 90 -23.19 -1.99 -8.19
C THR A 90 -22.33 -0.77 -7.85
N LEU A 91 -21.06 -0.98 -7.47
CA LEU A 91 -20.11 0.09 -7.20
C LEU A 91 -19.90 0.98 -8.43
N HIS A 92 -19.71 0.39 -9.61
CA HIS A 92 -19.58 1.13 -10.86
C HIS A 92 -20.80 2.02 -11.14
N ARG A 93 -22.01 1.46 -11.00
CA ARG A 93 -23.26 2.22 -11.16
C ARG A 93 -23.37 3.36 -10.15
N PHE A 94 -23.04 3.12 -8.88
CA PHE A 94 -23.08 4.14 -7.84
C PHE A 94 -22.18 5.33 -8.19
N ILE A 95 -20.94 5.08 -8.60
CA ILE A 95 -20.00 6.15 -8.98
C ILE A 95 -20.54 6.96 -10.15
N LYS A 96 -21.10 6.30 -11.17
CA LYS A 96 -21.63 6.99 -12.36
C LYS A 96 -22.89 7.80 -12.07
N GLU A 97 -23.80 7.28 -11.25
CA GLU A 97 -25.13 7.86 -11.08
C GLU A 97 -25.24 8.78 -9.86
N GLN A 98 -24.50 8.51 -8.78
CA GLN A 98 -24.63 9.22 -7.50
C GLN A 98 -23.49 10.21 -7.24
N CYS A 99 -22.30 9.97 -7.79
CA CYS A 99 -21.15 10.87 -7.60
C CYS A 99 -20.99 11.89 -8.74
N ASP A 100 -21.85 11.84 -9.77
CA ASP A 100 -21.84 12.71 -10.95
C ASP A 100 -20.45 12.87 -11.60
N MET A 101 -19.62 11.82 -11.51
CA MET A 101 -18.23 11.80 -11.98
C MET A 101 -17.33 12.92 -11.43
N GLN A 102 -17.70 13.58 -10.32
CA GLN A 102 -16.79 14.50 -9.61
C GLN A 102 -15.57 13.77 -9.05
N LEU A 103 -15.70 12.46 -8.87
CA LEU A 103 -14.63 11.52 -8.54
C LEU A 103 -14.12 10.91 -9.83
N ASN A 104 -12.88 11.22 -10.21
CA ASN A 104 -12.30 10.81 -11.48
C ASN A 104 -11.34 9.61 -11.34
N ALA A 105 -11.10 9.15 -10.10
CA ALA A 105 -10.28 8.01 -9.78
C ALA A 105 -10.94 7.14 -8.69
N LEU A 106 -10.74 5.83 -8.79
CA LEU A 106 -11.28 4.86 -7.84
C LEU A 106 -10.16 3.91 -7.42
N HIS A 107 -9.91 3.82 -6.13
CA HIS A 107 -9.14 2.76 -5.51
C HIS A 107 -10.08 1.68 -5.01
N ILE A 108 -10.08 0.56 -5.73
CA ILE A 108 -10.72 -0.66 -5.26
C ILE A 108 -9.71 -1.38 -4.39
N LEU A 109 -9.98 -1.45 -3.08
CA LEU A 109 -9.22 -2.24 -2.11
C LEU A 109 -9.13 -3.71 -2.58
N PRO A 110 -8.16 -4.51 -2.08
CA PRO A 110 -7.70 -5.71 -2.78
C PRO A 110 -8.85 -6.62 -3.22
N PHE A 111 -9.10 -6.64 -4.54
CA PHE A 111 -10.22 -7.35 -5.16
C PHE A 111 -9.86 -8.78 -5.61
N TYR A 112 -8.72 -9.28 -5.14
CA TYR A 112 -8.20 -10.61 -5.44
C TYR A 112 -8.82 -11.67 -4.52
N PRO A 113 -8.78 -12.96 -4.85
CA PRO A 113 -9.01 -14.01 -3.86
C PRO A 113 -8.03 -13.85 -2.68
N TYR A 114 -8.54 -13.90 -1.45
CA TYR A 114 -7.77 -13.72 -0.22
C TYR A 114 -8.23 -14.69 0.88
N SER A 115 -7.41 -14.87 1.91
CA SER A 115 -7.70 -15.78 3.04
C SER A 115 -8.02 -15.08 4.36
N SER A 116 -7.48 -13.88 4.56
CA SER A 116 -7.68 -13.06 5.77
C SER A 116 -7.31 -11.58 5.49
N ASP A 117 -7.38 -10.75 6.53
CA ASP A 117 -6.99 -9.33 6.50
C ASP A 117 -7.72 -8.53 5.42
N GLU A 118 -9.02 -8.82 5.24
CA GLU A 118 -9.93 -8.12 4.32
C GLU A 118 -9.36 -7.87 2.91
N GLY A 119 -8.60 -8.82 2.36
CA GLY A 119 -8.02 -8.71 1.02
C GLY A 119 -6.49 -8.69 0.98
N PHE A 120 -5.83 -8.35 2.08
CA PHE A 120 -4.37 -8.18 2.11
C PHE A 120 -3.59 -9.49 2.25
N ALA A 121 -4.21 -10.59 2.67
CA ALA A 121 -3.63 -11.93 2.50
C ALA A 121 -4.00 -12.52 1.12
N VAL A 122 -3.35 -12.03 0.06
CA VAL A 122 -3.66 -12.38 -1.34
C VAL A 122 -3.31 -13.84 -1.67
N MET A 123 -4.26 -14.59 -2.24
CA MET A 123 -4.04 -15.97 -2.69
C MET A 123 -3.68 -16.07 -4.17
N ASN A 124 -4.21 -15.18 -5.02
CA ASN A 124 -3.95 -15.17 -6.45
C ASN A 124 -4.05 -13.75 -7.05
N TYR A 125 -2.92 -13.18 -7.46
CA TYR A 125 -2.83 -11.82 -8.00
C TYR A 125 -3.50 -11.65 -9.38
N VAL A 126 -3.59 -12.71 -10.20
CA VAL A 126 -4.08 -12.58 -11.59
C VAL A 126 -5.56 -12.94 -11.74
N GLN A 127 -6.28 -13.09 -10.63
CA GLN A 127 -7.70 -13.40 -10.58
C GLN A 127 -8.44 -12.33 -9.78
N VAL A 128 -9.67 -12.00 -10.20
CA VAL A 128 -10.62 -11.21 -9.40
C VAL A 128 -11.42 -12.18 -8.52
N ASN A 129 -11.66 -11.80 -7.27
CA ASN A 129 -12.49 -12.57 -6.35
C ASN A 129 -13.88 -12.76 -6.96
N GLU A 130 -14.30 -14.01 -7.15
CA GLU A 130 -15.57 -14.36 -7.79
C GLU A 130 -16.80 -13.83 -7.05
N SER A 131 -16.67 -13.55 -5.73
CA SER A 131 -17.73 -12.91 -4.96
C SER A 131 -17.95 -11.44 -5.35
N LEU A 132 -16.95 -10.79 -5.96
CA LEU A 132 -16.97 -9.38 -6.35
C LEU A 132 -17.32 -9.19 -7.83
N GLY A 133 -16.85 -10.09 -8.70
CA GLY A 133 -17.04 -10.04 -10.15
C GLY A 133 -15.89 -10.67 -10.93
N ASP A 134 -15.59 -10.13 -12.10
CA ASP A 134 -14.49 -10.58 -12.96
C ASP A 134 -13.63 -9.42 -13.53
N TRP A 135 -12.61 -9.76 -14.32
CA TRP A 135 -11.77 -8.76 -14.99
C TRP A 135 -12.54 -7.88 -15.98
N GLY A 136 -13.64 -8.36 -16.55
CA GLY A 136 -14.51 -7.57 -17.41
C GLY A 136 -15.19 -6.44 -16.64
N ASP A 137 -15.61 -6.69 -15.40
CA ASP A 137 -16.15 -5.66 -14.50
C ASP A 137 -15.08 -4.62 -14.14
N ILE A 138 -13.87 -5.06 -13.78
CA ILE A 138 -12.72 -4.17 -13.52
C ILE A 138 -12.39 -3.29 -14.74
N GLN A 139 -12.31 -3.90 -15.93
CA GLN A 139 -12.06 -3.18 -17.18
C GLN A 139 -13.17 -2.18 -17.53
N ASN A 140 -14.43 -2.48 -17.18
CA ASN A 140 -15.53 -1.56 -17.40
C ASN A 140 -15.44 -0.34 -16.49
N ILE A 141 -15.05 -0.52 -15.23
CA ILE A 141 -14.77 0.59 -14.30
C ILE A 141 -13.62 1.44 -14.83
N ALA A 142 -12.51 0.80 -15.23
CA ALA A 142 -11.30 1.48 -15.70
C ALA A 142 -11.48 2.31 -16.99
N LYS A 143 -12.60 2.15 -17.72
CA LYS A 143 -12.95 3.00 -18.87
C LYS A 143 -13.49 4.37 -18.45
N ASP A 144 -14.13 4.45 -17.28
CA ASP A 144 -14.81 5.66 -16.83
C ASP A 144 -13.99 6.43 -15.78
N VAL A 145 -13.12 5.76 -15.01
CA VAL A 145 -12.27 6.37 -13.97
C VAL A 145 -10.83 5.87 -14.02
N LYS A 146 -9.88 6.66 -13.50
CA LYS A 146 -8.51 6.18 -13.27
C LYS A 146 -8.53 5.14 -12.15
N LEU A 147 -8.35 3.87 -12.51
CA LEU A 147 -8.39 2.77 -11.54
C LEU A 147 -7.06 2.66 -10.77
N MET A 148 -7.16 2.66 -9.45
CA MET A 148 -6.10 2.29 -8.52
C MET A 148 -6.32 0.87 -8.00
N ALA A 149 -5.25 0.08 -8.01
CA ALA A 149 -5.23 -1.27 -7.45
C ALA A 149 -4.07 -1.42 -6.46
N ASP A 150 -4.29 -2.22 -5.42
CA ASP A 150 -3.24 -2.65 -4.52
C ASP A 150 -2.30 -3.64 -5.21
N LEU A 151 -1.01 -3.38 -5.10
CA LEU A 151 0.04 -4.36 -5.33
C LEU A 151 0.59 -4.77 -3.95
N VAL A 152 -0.02 -5.81 -3.37
CA VAL A 152 0.43 -6.43 -2.12
C VAL A 152 1.74 -7.18 -2.37
N ILE A 153 2.83 -6.42 -2.34
CA ILE A 153 4.12 -6.84 -2.90
C ILE A 153 5.00 -7.53 -1.87
N ASN A 154 4.85 -7.20 -0.58
CA ASN A 154 5.74 -7.74 0.46
C ASN A 154 5.47 -9.22 0.78
N HIS A 155 4.22 -9.64 0.72
CA HIS A 155 3.76 -10.91 1.24
C HIS A 155 2.53 -11.41 0.48
N CYS A 156 2.22 -12.70 0.62
CA CYS A 156 0.96 -13.27 0.17
C CYS A 156 0.37 -14.21 1.23
N SER A 157 -0.81 -14.74 0.94
CA SER A 157 -1.48 -15.74 1.77
C SER A 157 -0.64 -17.02 1.89
N SER A 158 -0.64 -17.60 3.10
CA SER A 158 -0.19 -18.97 3.35
C SER A 158 -1.02 -20.03 2.63
N ARG A 159 -2.15 -19.63 2.01
CA ARG A 159 -3.00 -20.47 1.15
C ARG A 159 -2.79 -20.20 -0.34
N SER A 160 -1.78 -19.41 -0.72
CA SER A 160 -1.44 -19.19 -2.12
C SER A 160 -0.83 -20.44 -2.76
N VAL A 161 -0.99 -20.57 -4.08
CA VAL A 161 -0.37 -21.66 -4.86
C VAL A 161 1.16 -21.62 -4.75
N TRP A 162 1.75 -20.43 -4.68
CA TRP A 162 3.20 -20.30 -4.49
C TRP A 162 3.65 -20.86 -3.14
N PHE A 163 2.91 -20.59 -2.05
CA PHE A 163 3.26 -21.14 -0.74
C PHE A 163 2.98 -22.64 -0.65
N GLU A 164 1.90 -23.13 -1.27
CA GLU A 164 1.69 -24.58 -1.42
C GLU A 164 2.87 -25.24 -2.14
N ASN A 165 3.37 -24.63 -3.21
CA ASN A 165 4.56 -25.10 -3.91
C ASN A 165 5.83 -25.04 -3.06
N PHE A 166 6.00 -24.01 -2.22
CA PHE A 166 7.07 -23.92 -1.22
C PHE A 166 7.03 -25.10 -0.24
N LEU A 167 5.86 -25.42 0.30
CA LEU A 167 5.67 -26.54 1.23
C LEU A 167 5.99 -27.90 0.58
N ASN A 168 5.90 -28.01 -0.74
CA ASN A 168 6.13 -29.24 -1.49
C ASN A 168 7.47 -29.27 -2.27
N ASP A 169 8.35 -28.26 -2.10
CA ASP A 169 9.59 -28.11 -2.86
C ASP A 169 9.40 -28.08 -4.40
N LEU A 170 8.32 -27.45 -4.88
CA LEU A 170 7.95 -27.37 -6.30
C LEU A 170 8.18 -25.97 -6.89
N HIS A 171 8.62 -25.89 -8.15
CA HIS A 171 8.67 -24.64 -8.90
C HIS A 171 7.40 -24.43 -9.75
N PRO A 172 6.96 -23.18 -9.96
CA PRO A 172 7.44 -21.95 -9.30
C PRO A 172 6.94 -21.86 -7.85
N GLY A 173 7.71 -21.24 -6.95
CA GLY A 173 7.29 -21.00 -5.54
C GLY A 173 8.23 -21.58 -4.47
N LYS A 174 8.96 -22.67 -4.78
CA LYS A 174 9.93 -23.33 -3.89
C LYS A 174 10.87 -22.37 -3.14
N ASP A 175 11.29 -21.31 -3.79
CA ASP A 175 12.34 -20.39 -3.37
C ASP A 175 11.85 -18.93 -3.32
N TYR A 176 10.53 -18.72 -3.25
CA TYR A 176 9.93 -17.39 -3.27
C TYR A 176 9.81 -16.73 -1.90
N PHE A 177 9.95 -17.49 -0.81
CA PHE A 177 9.64 -17.02 0.55
C PHE A 177 10.88 -16.85 1.39
N LYS A 178 10.89 -15.80 2.21
CA LYS A 178 12.01 -15.54 3.09
C LYS A 178 12.00 -16.54 4.24
N THR A 179 13.15 -17.15 4.50
CA THR A 179 13.39 -17.98 5.68
C THR A 179 14.55 -17.47 6.51
N ALA A 180 14.55 -17.78 7.80
CA ALA A 180 15.68 -17.53 8.71
C ALA A 180 15.94 -18.76 9.61
N SER A 181 17.10 -18.80 10.26
CA SER A 181 17.38 -19.75 11.33
C SER A 181 16.80 -19.25 12.66
N LEU A 182 16.37 -20.16 13.53
CA LEU A 182 16.01 -19.82 14.92
C LEU A 182 17.20 -19.29 15.75
N THR A 183 18.43 -19.49 15.26
CA THR A 183 19.65 -18.99 15.89
C THR A 183 20.10 -17.63 15.34
N ASP A 184 19.43 -17.10 14.32
CA ASP A 184 19.78 -15.80 13.77
C ASP A 184 19.42 -14.68 14.74
N ASP A 185 20.25 -13.63 14.81
CA ASP A 185 19.93 -12.43 15.56
C ASP A 185 18.94 -11.56 14.76
N LEU A 186 17.67 -11.65 15.14
CA LEU A 186 16.57 -10.87 14.56
C LEU A 186 16.12 -9.73 15.49
N SER A 187 16.90 -9.40 16.52
CA SER A 187 16.53 -8.42 17.54
C SER A 187 16.36 -7.01 16.98
N GLN A 188 17.01 -6.66 15.86
CA GLN A 188 16.88 -5.34 15.26
C GLN A 188 15.64 -5.18 14.35
N VAL A 189 14.98 -6.27 13.97
CA VAL A 189 13.86 -6.24 13.03
C VAL A 189 12.70 -5.44 13.61
N VAL A 190 12.22 -4.45 12.85
CA VAL A 190 11.04 -3.66 13.22
C VAL A 190 9.80 -4.49 12.99
N ARG A 191 8.93 -4.60 14.01
CA ARG A 191 7.74 -5.44 13.98
C ARG A 191 6.47 -4.62 14.19
N PRO A 192 5.51 -4.62 13.24
CA PRO A 192 4.24 -3.90 13.39
C PRO A 192 3.25 -4.64 14.28
N ARG A 193 3.42 -5.96 14.45
CA ARG A 193 2.51 -6.83 15.21
C ARG A 193 3.25 -7.60 16.32
N THR A 194 2.49 -8.11 17.28
CA THR A 194 3.02 -8.82 18.45
C THR A 194 3.28 -10.32 18.19
N SER A 195 2.62 -10.91 17.18
CA SER A 195 2.75 -12.30 16.73
C SER A 195 4.16 -12.64 16.24
N SER A 196 4.70 -13.81 16.60
CA SER A 196 6.09 -14.19 16.31
C SER A 196 6.48 -13.97 14.85
N LEU A 197 7.68 -13.40 14.63
CA LEU A 197 8.20 -13.08 13.30
C LEU A 197 8.40 -14.33 12.43
N LEU A 198 8.77 -15.45 13.04
CA LEU A 198 8.98 -16.70 12.34
C LEU A 198 7.84 -17.68 12.63
N ASN A 199 7.45 -18.42 11.60
CA ASN A 199 6.57 -19.57 11.70
C ASN A 199 7.28 -20.83 11.17
N THR A 200 7.22 -21.94 11.89
CA THR A 200 7.86 -23.20 11.48
C THR A 200 6.93 -24.00 10.58
N VAL A 201 7.42 -24.40 9.41
CA VAL A 201 6.71 -25.25 8.46
C VAL A 201 7.57 -26.44 8.05
N THR A 202 6.92 -27.52 7.63
CA THR A 202 7.60 -28.74 7.17
C THR A 202 7.59 -28.80 5.66
N THR A 203 8.76 -29.05 5.07
CA THR A 203 8.96 -29.30 3.63
C THR A 203 9.60 -30.67 3.43
N PRO A 204 9.57 -31.26 2.21
CA PRO A 204 10.34 -32.48 1.91
C PRO A 204 11.83 -32.35 2.23
N SER A 205 12.40 -31.15 2.12
CA SER A 205 13.80 -30.84 2.46
C SER A 205 14.05 -30.56 3.95
N GLY A 206 13.02 -30.70 4.81
CA GLY A 206 13.11 -30.51 6.26
C GLY A 206 12.29 -29.34 6.79
N GLU A 207 12.46 -29.03 8.07
CA GLU A 207 11.82 -27.86 8.68
C GLU A 207 12.42 -26.55 8.14
N LYS A 208 11.55 -25.57 7.91
CA LYS A 208 11.88 -24.21 7.50
C LYS A 208 11.18 -23.23 8.44
N HIS A 209 11.81 -22.10 8.75
CA HIS A 209 11.17 -21.03 9.52
C HIS A 209 10.93 -19.85 8.60
N VAL A 210 9.68 -19.73 8.16
CA VAL A 210 9.24 -18.70 7.20
C VAL A 210 9.03 -17.37 7.91
N TRP A 211 9.37 -16.29 7.23
CA TRP A 211 9.25 -14.92 7.73
C TRP A 211 7.82 -14.41 7.56
N CYS A 212 7.25 -13.89 8.64
CA CYS A 212 5.89 -13.38 8.74
C CYS A 212 5.89 -12.04 9.48
N THR A 213 6.00 -10.95 8.73
CA THR A 213 6.09 -9.59 9.31
C THR A 213 4.78 -9.17 9.99
N PHE A 214 3.63 -9.58 9.43
CA PHE A 214 2.31 -9.15 9.86
C PHE A 214 1.56 -10.26 10.62
N SER A 215 1.25 -11.38 9.96
CA SER A 215 0.58 -12.53 10.57
C SER A 215 1.11 -13.83 9.99
N HIS A 216 0.82 -14.97 10.62
CA HIS A 216 1.24 -16.28 10.07
C HIS A 216 0.50 -16.68 8.80
N ASP A 217 -0.60 -16.01 8.47
CA ASP A 217 -1.26 -16.17 7.17
C ASP A 217 -0.64 -15.27 6.08
N GLN A 218 0.21 -14.32 6.45
CA GLN A 218 0.90 -13.39 5.55
C GLN A 218 2.39 -13.74 5.52
N VAL A 219 2.78 -14.54 4.53
CA VAL A 219 4.14 -15.04 4.36
C VAL A 219 4.94 -14.13 3.44
N ASP A 220 6.06 -13.61 3.94
CA ASP A 220 6.88 -12.62 3.24
C ASP A 220 7.67 -13.25 2.07
N PHE A 221 7.66 -12.56 0.94
CA PHE A 221 8.50 -12.91 -0.21
C PHE A 221 9.98 -12.59 0.03
N ASP A 222 10.86 -13.33 -0.65
CA ASP A 222 12.29 -13.06 -0.71
C ASP A 222 12.66 -12.36 -2.03
N PHE A 223 12.69 -11.03 -2.01
CA PHE A 223 13.08 -10.23 -3.19
C PHE A 223 14.57 -10.36 -3.57
N ALA A 224 15.39 -10.99 -2.72
CA ALA A 224 16.74 -11.39 -3.12
C ALA A 224 16.73 -12.47 -4.22
N ASN A 225 15.61 -13.19 -4.38
CA ASN A 225 15.38 -14.05 -5.53
C ASN A 225 14.86 -13.21 -6.73
N PRO A 226 15.60 -13.11 -7.85
CA PRO A 226 15.16 -12.33 -9.01
C PRO A 226 13.91 -12.89 -9.70
N GLU A 227 13.55 -14.16 -9.48
CA GLU A 227 12.29 -14.73 -10.01
C GLU A 227 11.07 -14.04 -9.39
N VAL A 228 11.11 -13.69 -8.10
CA VAL A 228 10.02 -12.96 -7.41
C VAL A 228 9.81 -11.60 -8.05
N LEU A 229 10.90 -10.86 -8.33
CA LEU A 229 10.82 -9.58 -9.03
C LEU A 229 10.19 -9.73 -10.43
N LYS A 230 10.54 -10.79 -11.17
CA LYS A 230 9.94 -11.07 -12.48
C LYS A 230 8.44 -11.35 -12.40
N GLU A 231 8.00 -12.14 -11.43
CA GLU A 231 6.57 -12.41 -11.19
C GLU A 231 5.80 -11.11 -10.94
N PHE A 232 6.32 -10.23 -10.07
CA PHE A 232 5.67 -8.95 -9.79
C PHE A 232 5.67 -7.99 -10.97
N VAL A 233 6.72 -7.97 -11.80
CA VAL A 233 6.71 -7.21 -13.07
C VAL A 233 5.68 -7.78 -14.04
N GLY A 234 5.47 -9.10 -14.04
CA GLY A 234 4.39 -9.76 -14.79
C GLY A 234 2.99 -9.38 -14.28
N ILE A 235 2.80 -9.34 -12.96
CA ILE A 235 1.54 -8.89 -12.33
C ILE A 235 1.25 -7.43 -12.70
N ILE A 236 2.26 -6.56 -12.61
CA ILE A 236 2.13 -5.16 -13.03
C ILE A 236 1.69 -5.07 -14.50
N ARG A 237 2.33 -5.83 -15.39
CA ARG A 237 1.93 -5.89 -16.81
C ARG A 237 0.47 -6.31 -16.97
N HIS A 238 0.05 -7.37 -16.28
CA HIS A 238 -1.32 -7.87 -16.29
C HIS A 238 -2.31 -6.79 -15.83
N TYR A 239 -1.99 -6.03 -14.78
CA TYR A 239 -2.85 -4.95 -14.28
C TYR A 239 -2.93 -3.78 -15.26
N LEU A 240 -1.80 -3.40 -15.89
CA LEU A 240 -1.77 -2.37 -16.92
C LEU A 240 -2.65 -2.74 -18.12
N ASP A 241 -2.61 -4.02 -18.54
CA ASP A 241 -3.45 -4.56 -19.62
C ASP A 241 -4.95 -4.55 -19.28
N ASN A 242 -5.28 -4.63 -17.98
CA ASN A 242 -6.65 -4.55 -17.48
C ASN A 242 -7.10 -3.13 -17.09
N GLY A 243 -6.32 -2.10 -17.43
CA GLY A 243 -6.71 -0.69 -17.28
C GLY A 243 -6.33 -0.03 -15.97
N VAL A 244 -5.57 -0.69 -15.08
CA VAL A 244 -5.03 -0.05 -13.88
C VAL A 244 -4.06 1.07 -14.28
N ARG A 245 -4.21 2.24 -13.65
CA ARG A 245 -3.37 3.42 -13.89
C ARG A 245 -2.75 4.00 -12.63
N LEU A 246 -3.17 3.56 -11.45
CA LEU A 246 -2.52 3.87 -10.20
C LEU A 246 -2.18 2.57 -9.46
N PHE A 247 -0.95 2.43 -8.98
CA PHE A 247 -0.52 1.27 -8.20
C PHE A 247 -0.24 1.73 -6.78
N ARG A 248 -1.00 1.19 -5.81
CA ARG A 248 -0.66 1.33 -4.39
C ARG A 248 0.29 0.20 -4.00
N LEU A 249 1.54 0.53 -3.66
CA LEU A 249 2.52 -0.44 -3.19
C LEU A 249 2.33 -0.65 -1.70
N ASP A 250 1.64 -1.72 -1.35
CA ASP A 250 1.31 -2.08 0.02
C ASP A 250 2.50 -2.71 0.75
N ALA A 251 2.72 -2.30 2.01
CA ALA A 251 3.80 -2.78 2.86
C ALA A 251 5.20 -2.74 2.22
N VAL A 252 5.41 -1.85 1.25
CA VAL A 252 6.63 -1.81 0.43
C VAL A 252 7.87 -1.55 1.26
N ALA A 253 7.76 -0.86 2.39
CA ALA A 253 8.87 -0.59 3.30
C ALA A 253 9.59 -1.86 3.78
N PHE A 254 8.89 -3.00 3.85
CA PHE A 254 9.41 -4.28 4.32
C PHE A 254 9.98 -5.18 3.21
N LEU A 255 10.02 -4.72 1.96
CA LEU A 255 10.35 -5.54 0.78
C LEU A 255 11.64 -6.35 0.95
N TRP A 256 12.73 -5.72 1.39
CA TRP A 256 14.05 -6.35 1.52
C TRP A 256 14.39 -6.75 2.96
N LYS A 257 14.98 -7.95 3.13
CA LYS A 257 15.32 -8.53 4.44
C LYS A 257 16.81 -8.80 4.53
N GLN A 258 17.47 -8.19 5.52
CA GLN A 258 18.89 -8.36 5.79
C GLN A 258 19.14 -8.54 7.29
N LEU A 259 19.86 -9.60 7.66
CA LEU A 259 20.22 -9.88 9.06
C LEU A 259 20.97 -8.70 9.69
N ASN A 260 20.77 -8.51 10.99
CA ASN A 260 21.37 -7.41 11.77
C ASN A 260 20.96 -6.00 11.30
N THR A 261 19.80 -5.86 10.65
CA THR A 261 19.21 -4.57 10.27
C THR A 261 17.77 -4.50 10.74
N SER A 262 17.13 -3.34 10.54
CA SER A 262 15.72 -3.14 10.83
C SER A 262 14.76 -3.89 9.87
N CYS A 263 15.25 -4.34 8.71
CA CYS A 263 14.44 -4.90 7.62
C CYS A 263 13.26 -4.00 7.18
N ILE A 264 13.41 -2.69 7.35
CA ILE A 264 12.43 -1.69 6.91
C ILE A 264 13.19 -0.51 6.28
N ASN A 265 12.70 0.03 5.17
CA ASN A 265 13.28 1.17 4.44
C ASN A 265 14.75 0.95 4.01
N LEU A 266 15.13 -0.29 3.71
CA LEU A 266 16.49 -0.59 3.25
C LEU A 266 16.76 0.03 1.87
N PRO A 267 18.02 0.35 1.52
CA PRO A 267 18.36 0.93 0.22
C PRO A 267 17.85 0.12 -0.98
N GLN A 268 17.88 -1.22 -0.88
CA GLN A 268 17.37 -2.12 -1.92
C GLN A 268 15.85 -1.98 -2.10
N THR A 269 15.10 -1.71 -1.04
CA THR A 269 13.66 -1.42 -1.12
C THR A 269 13.41 -0.16 -1.94
N HIS A 270 14.09 0.93 -1.61
CA HIS A 270 13.99 2.19 -2.36
C HIS A 270 14.35 2.00 -3.84
N GLU A 271 15.43 1.26 -4.11
CA GLU A 271 15.88 1.01 -5.46
C GLU A 271 14.92 0.11 -6.26
N ALA A 272 14.27 -0.86 -5.61
CA ALA A 272 13.22 -1.65 -6.24
C ALA A 272 12.01 -0.79 -6.66
N VAL A 273 11.63 0.20 -5.85
CA VAL A 273 10.57 1.16 -6.23
C VAL A 273 11.00 2.01 -7.44
N ARG A 274 12.25 2.48 -7.47
CA ARG A 274 12.81 3.21 -8.64
C ARG A 274 12.84 2.34 -9.89
N LEU A 275 13.23 1.08 -9.76
CA LEU A 275 13.19 0.13 -10.86
C LEU A 275 11.76 -0.06 -11.40
N MET A 276 10.80 -0.29 -10.51
CA MET A 276 9.38 -0.44 -10.89
C MET A 276 8.87 0.81 -11.59
N ARG A 277 9.16 2.00 -11.06
CA ARG A 277 8.85 3.27 -11.75
C ARG A 277 9.47 3.35 -13.13
N THR A 278 10.77 3.09 -13.25
CA THR A 278 11.48 3.12 -14.53
C THR A 278 10.85 2.17 -15.55
N LEU A 279 10.54 0.92 -15.15
CA LEU A 279 9.88 -0.07 -16.01
C LEU A 279 8.47 0.38 -16.43
N ILE A 280 7.66 0.83 -15.47
CA ILE A 280 6.29 1.26 -15.69
C ILE A 280 6.21 2.50 -16.58
N GLU A 281 7.02 3.54 -16.33
CA GLU A 281 6.97 4.79 -17.11
C GLU A 281 7.31 4.57 -18.59
N HIS A 282 8.24 3.65 -18.89
CA HIS A 282 8.59 3.30 -20.27
C HIS A 282 7.53 2.41 -20.95
N ALA A 283 6.71 1.71 -20.16
CA ALA A 283 5.60 0.92 -20.66
C ALA A 283 4.30 1.73 -20.76
N GLU A 284 4.01 2.62 -19.82
CA GLU A 284 2.81 3.46 -19.68
C GLU A 284 3.10 4.74 -18.87
N PRO A 285 3.53 5.84 -19.54
CA PRO A 285 3.89 7.11 -18.91
C PRO A 285 2.77 7.80 -18.15
N SER A 286 1.50 7.39 -18.30
CA SER A 286 0.38 7.97 -17.56
C SER A 286 0.21 7.38 -16.15
N VAL A 287 0.90 6.27 -15.83
CA VAL A 287 0.71 5.55 -14.57
C VAL A 287 1.33 6.29 -13.38
N VAL A 288 0.66 6.22 -12.24
CA VAL A 288 1.13 6.73 -10.94
C VAL A 288 1.43 5.55 -10.02
N ILE A 289 2.49 5.66 -9.23
CA ILE A 289 2.87 4.71 -8.18
C ILE A 289 2.76 5.46 -6.87
N ILE A 290 1.98 4.91 -5.95
CA ILE A 290 1.76 5.45 -4.63
C ILE A 290 2.34 4.46 -3.63
N THR A 291 3.25 4.90 -2.76
CA THR A 291 3.76 4.04 -1.69
C THR A 291 2.92 4.23 -0.44
N GLU A 292 2.49 3.11 0.14
CA GLU A 292 1.94 3.10 1.49
C GLU A 292 3.05 2.79 2.49
N THR A 293 3.38 3.79 3.30
CA THR A 293 4.45 3.70 4.31
C THR A 293 4.05 4.46 5.57
N ASN A 294 3.46 3.76 6.53
CA ASN A 294 3.11 4.28 7.85
C ASN A 294 4.33 4.44 8.78
N ILE A 295 5.22 5.36 8.40
CA ILE A 295 6.52 5.64 9.05
C ILE A 295 6.67 7.14 9.37
N PRO A 296 7.64 7.54 10.21
CA PRO A 296 7.89 8.95 10.50
C PRO A 296 8.09 9.79 9.23
N ASN A 297 7.66 11.05 9.30
CA ASN A 297 7.51 11.92 8.14
C ASN A 297 8.78 12.03 7.25
N GLN A 298 9.97 12.17 7.84
CA GLN A 298 11.22 12.28 7.08
C GLN A 298 11.56 11.00 6.31
N GLU A 299 11.24 9.83 6.86
CA GLU A 299 11.44 8.55 6.18
C GLU A 299 10.38 8.33 5.10
N ASN A 300 9.15 8.81 5.30
CA ASN A 300 8.12 8.77 4.26
C ASN A 300 8.52 9.63 3.05
N LEU A 301 9.01 10.85 3.31
CA LEU A 301 9.48 11.78 2.26
C LEU A 301 10.64 11.21 1.42
N SER A 302 11.45 10.27 1.94
CA SER A 302 12.54 9.69 1.17
C SER A 302 12.06 8.85 -0.02
N TYR A 303 10.82 8.37 0.01
CA TYR A 303 10.20 7.62 -1.10
C TYR A 303 9.88 8.48 -2.32
N PHE A 304 9.96 9.81 -2.25
CA PHE A 304 9.99 10.63 -3.46
C PHE A 304 11.31 10.50 -4.22
N GLY A 305 12.40 10.14 -3.52
CA GLY A 305 13.76 10.19 -4.05
C GLY A 305 14.08 11.60 -4.58
N ASN A 306 14.64 11.65 -5.78
CA ASN A 306 14.81 12.89 -6.54
C ASN A 306 13.72 13.01 -7.63
N ALA A 307 12.46 12.84 -7.21
CA ALA A 307 11.29 12.66 -8.08
C ALA A 307 11.47 11.52 -9.09
N ASN A 308 12.14 10.44 -8.67
CA ASN A 308 12.47 9.28 -9.49
C ASN A 308 12.10 7.94 -8.83
N GLU A 309 11.36 7.96 -7.72
CA GLU A 309 10.96 6.78 -6.97
C GLU A 309 9.43 6.61 -6.93
N ALA A 310 8.72 6.99 -5.86
CA ALA A 310 7.27 7.05 -5.88
C ALA A 310 6.80 8.33 -6.60
N HIS A 311 5.63 8.28 -7.23
CA HIS A 311 4.95 9.47 -7.74
C HIS A 311 4.12 10.11 -6.64
N SER A 312 3.62 9.32 -5.71
CA SER A 312 2.88 9.82 -4.57
C SER A 312 3.18 9.02 -3.31
N ILE A 313 3.05 9.65 -2.16
CA ILE A 313 3.23 9.02 -0.85
C ILE A 313 2.00 9.34 0.02
N TYR A 314 1.52 8.36 0.77
CA TYR A 314 0.44 8.56 1.72
C TYR A 314 0.84 9.55 2.82
N ASN A 315 -0.03 10.50 3.13
CA ASN A 315 0.24 11.50 4.15
C ASN A 315 -0.22 11.05 5.54
N PHE A 316 0.41 10.00 6.09
CA PHE A 316 -0.02 9.33 7.32
C PHE A 316 -0.01 10.20 8.58
N ALA A 317 0.72 11.33 8.58
CA ALA A 317 0.66 12.28 9.69
C ALA A 317 -0.64 13.09 9.71
N LEU A 318 -1.33 13.24 8.58
CA LEU A 318 -2.53 14.07 8.46
C LEU A 318 -3.71 13.55 9.31
N PRO A 319 -4.17 12.29 9.20
CA PRO A 319 -5.33 11.82 9.96
C PRO A 319 -5.21 12.02 11.49
N PRO A 320 -4.14 11.58 12.18
CA PRO A 320 -4.03 11.75 13.63
C PRO A 320 -3.86 13.21 14.06
N LEU A 321 -3.14 14.04 13.29
CA LEU A 321 -2.99 15.47 13.59
C LEU A 321 -4.29 16.23 13.40
N LEU A 322 -5.05 15.92 12.35
CA LEU A 322 -6.34 16.54 12.08
C LEU A 322 -7.35 16.15 13.15
N LEU A 323 -7.38 14.88 13.54
CA LEU A 323 -8.20 14.41 14.65
C LEU A 323 -7.84 15.14 15.95
N HIS A 324 -6.55 15.24 16.27
CA HIS A 324 -6.07 16.01 17.42
C HIS A 324 -6.57 17.45 17.38
N THR A 325 -6.36 18.15 16.27
CA THR A 325 -6.76 19.55 16.12
C THR A 325 -8.25 19.77 16.31
N LEU A 326 -9.10 18.89 15.79
CA LEU A 326 -10.56 19.02 15.91
C LEU A 326 -11.08 18.63 17.31
N LEU A 327 -10.44 17.67 17.98
CA LEU A 327 -10.82 17.24 19.33
C LEU A 327 -10.32 18.19 20.43
N SER A 328 -9.15 18.80 20.26
CA SER A 328 -8.55 19.74 21.21
C SER A 328 -8.98 21.19 20.97
N GLY A 329 -9.39 21.52 19.73
CA GLY A 329 -9.59 22.90 19.31
C GLY A 329 -8.29 23.68 19.10
N ASP A 330 -7.16 23.00 18.95
CA ASP A 330 -5.83 23.59 18.77
C ASP A 330 -5.18 23.16 17.44
N SER A 331 -4.89 24.13 16.57
CA SER A 331 -4.23 23.90 15.27
C SER A 331 -2.70 23.99 15.33
N THR A 332 -2.09 24.14 16.50
CA THR A 332 -0.66 24.39 16.64
C THR A 332 0.18 23.25 16.05
N ALA A 333 -0.13 22.00 16.40
CA ALA A 333 0.61 20.84 15.93
C ALA A 333 0.50 20.63 14.41
N ILE A 334 -0.72 20.64 13.85
CA ILE A 334 -0.93 20.48 12.41
C ILE A 334 -0.26 21.62 11.61
N LYS A 335 -0.31 22.86 12.11
CA LYS A 335 0.35 23.99 11.47
C LYS A 335 1.87 23.84 11.46
N HIS A 336 2.49 23.46 12.59
CA HIS A 336 3.93 23.23 12.65
C HIS A 336 4.36 22.10 11.72
N TRP A 337 3.59 21.01 11.68
CA TRP A 337 3.85 19.91 10.77
C TRP A 337 3.76 20.38 9.31
N MET A 338 2.67 21.05 8.90
CA MET A 338 2.52 21.59 7.54
C MET A 338 3.66 22.54 7.14
N MET A 339 4.13 23.38 8.06
CA MET A 339 5.26 24.29 7.81
C MET A 339 6.61 23.57 7.68
N SER A 340 6.72 22.31 8.11
CA SER A 340 7.93 21.50 7.97
C SER A 340 7.93 20.63 6.70
N MET A 341 6.78 20.50 6.04
CA MET A 341 6.66 19.77 4.78
C MET A 341 7.26 20.60 3.63
N PRO A 342 8.20 20.04 2.83
CA PRO A 342 8.62 20.69 1.60
C PRO A 342 7.46 20.70 0.59
N PRO A 343 7.38 21.71 -0.29
CA PRO A 343 6.50 21.62 -1.46
C PRO A 343 6.86 20.38 -2.29
N ALA A 344 5.86 19.73 -2.87
CA ALA A 344 6.11 18.55 -3.69
C ALA A 344 6.86 18.96 -4.97
N GLN A 345 7.88 18.19 -5.35
CA GLN A 345 8.59 18.44 -6.61
C GLN A 345 7.69 18.04 -7.79
N ASN A 346 7.86 18.68 -8.95
CA ASN A 346 7.15 18.23 -10.15
C ASN A 346 7.45 16.74 -10.44
N GLY A 347 6.40 15.99 -10.75
CA GLY A 347 6.41 14.54 -10.84
C GLY A 347 6.18 13.81 -9.52
N THR A 348 5.91 14.54 -8.42
CA THR A 348 5.58 13.98 -7.10
C THR A 348 4.41 14.70 -6.43
N ALA A 349 3.60 14.01 -5.63
CA ALA A 349 2.51 14.60 -4.84
C ALA A 349 2.25 13.88 -3.52
N TYR A 350 1.75 14.60 -2.54
CA TYR A 350 1.17 14.00 -1.33
C TYR A 350 -0.19 13.39 -1.64
N PHE A 351 -0.45 12.20 -1.11
CA PHE A 351 -1.78 11.60 -1.12
C PHE A 351 -2.44 11.89 0.23
N ASN A 352 -3.36 12.86 0.25
CA ASN A 352 -3.99 13.38 1.44
C ASN A 352 -5.26 12.57 1.73
N PHE A 353 -5.25 11.82 2.82
CA PHE A 353 -6.38 11.04 3.31
C PHE A 353 -6.59 11.35 4.80
N ILE A 354 -7.82 11.12 5.28
CA ILE A 354 -8.19 11.37 6.68
C ILE A 354 -8.83 10.15 7.36
N ALA A 355 -9.11 9.11 6.58
CA ALA A 355 -9.56 7.80 7.02
C ALA A 355 -9.15 6.73 5.99
N SER A 356 -8.93 5.51 6.45
CA SER A 356 -8.57 4.37 5.60
C SER A 356 -9.32 3.12 6.05
N HIS A 357 -9.07 2.00 5.37
CA HIS A 357 -9.51 0.67 5.81
C HIS A 357 -8.78 0.22 7.08
N ASP A 358 -7.51 0.63 7.23
CA ASP A 358 -6.75 0.49 8.48
C ASP A 358 -7.15 1.55 9.51
N GLY A 359 -6.73 1.35 10.75
CA GLY A 359 -6.90 2.34 11.79
C GLY A 359 -5.97 3.56 11.62
N ILE A 360 -6.22 4.60 12.41
CA ILE A 360 -5.41 5.82 12.40
C ILE A 360 -4.07 5.53 13.10
N GLY A 361 -3.00 5.40 12.32
CA GLY A 361 -1.64 5.17 12.80
C GLY A 361 -1.11 6.31 13.69
N LEU A 362 -0.39 5.95 14.75
CA LEU A 362 0.20 6.90 15.71
C LEU A 362 1.73 7.03 15.56
N ARG A 363 2.38 6.17 14.78
CA ARG A 363 3.81 6.29 14.41
C ARG A 363 4.16 7.63 13.74
N PRO A 364 3.38 8.14 12.77
CA PRO A 364 3.76 9.32 12.00
C PRO A 364 3.81 10.61 12.83
N ILE A 365 3.16 10.63 13.99
CA ILE A 365 3.10 11.79 14.90
C ILE A 365 4.13 11.72 16.03
N GLU A 366 5.01 10.71 16.03
CA GLU A 366 6.14 10.66 16.95
C GLU A 366 7.02 11.90 16.79
N GLY A 367 7.22 12.63 17.89
CA GLY A 367 7.95 13.90 17.91
C GLY A 367 7.12 15.12 17.46
N LEU A 368 5.89 14.94 16.96
CA LEU A 368 4.97 16.02 16.62
C LEU A 368 3.98 16.34 17.75
N LEU A 369 3.50 15.32 18.46
CA LEU A 369 2.64 15.45 19.64
C LEU A 369 3.35 15.00 20.91
N GLN A 370 3.04 15.64 22.03
CA GLN A 370 3.49 15.23 23.35
C GLN A 370 2.79 13.94 23.79
N PRO A 371 3.44 13.10 24.63
CA PRO A 371 2.83 11.86 25.13
C PRO A 371 1.46 12.05 25.80
N SER A 372 1.23 13.18 26.48
CA SER A 372 -0.06 13.51 27.10
C SER A 372 -1.17 13.80 26.08
N GLU A 373 -0.81 14.39 24.94
CA GLU A 373 -1.75 14.68 23.85
C GLU A 373 -2.16 13.38 23.15
N VAL A 374 -1.19 12.48 22.91
CA VAL A 374 -1.44 11.13 22.40
C VAL A 374 -2.32 10.33 23.36
N ALA A 375 -2.04 10.39 24.67
CA ALA A 375 -2.88 9.72 25.67
C ALA A 375 -4.32 10.26 25.68
N SER A 376 -4.50 11.57 25.45
CA SER A 376 -5.83 12.19 25.36
C SER A 376 -6.59 11.72 24.11
N LEU A 377 -5.92 11.65 22.95
CA LEU A 377 -6.49 11.07 21.73
C LEU A 377 -6.96 9.63 21.93
N VAL A 378 -6.10 8.80 22.53
CA VAL A 378 -6.38 7.38 22.84
C VAL A 378 -7.59 7.27 23.75
N SER A 379 -7.62 8.04 24.84
CA SER A 379 -8.72 8.04 25.81
C SER A 379 -10.05 8.46 25.17
N THR A 380 -10.05 9.56 24.40
CA THR A 380 -11.26 10.04 23.72
C THR A 380 -11.75 9.05 22.66
N THR A 381 -10.85 8.43 21.91
CA THR A 381 -11.20 7.37 20.95
C THR A 381 -11.92 6.22 21.64
N MET A 382 -11.38 5.73 22.76
CA MET A 382 -12.01 4.64 23.53
C MET A 382 -13.37 5.06 24.12
N GLN A 383 -13.49 6.31 24.57
CA GLN A 383 -14.76 6.86 25.06
C GLN A 383 -15.83 6.91 23.96
N PHE A 384 -15.42 7.16 22.71
CA PHE A 384 -16.29 7.18 21.53
C PHE A 384 -16.56 5.78 20.95
N GLY A 385 -16.16 4.71 21.66
CA GLY A 385 -16.42 3.32 21.28
C GLY A 385 -15.35 2.70 20.39
N GLY A 386 -14.26 3.42 20.09
CA GLY A 386 -13.13 2.91 19.36
C GLY A 386 -12.25 1.94 20.15
N ARG A 387 -11.33 1.29 19.45
CA ARG A 387 -10.33 0.36 20.02
C ARG A 387 -8.92 0.81 19.67
N VAL A 388 -7.92 0.30 20.38
CA VAL A 388 -6.52 0.72 20.19
C VAL A 388 -5.66 -0.53 20.01
N SER A 389 -4.96 -0.61 18.88
CA SER A 389 -3.95 -1.63 18.65
C SER A 389 -2.65 -1.21 19.35
N MET A 390 -1.96 -2.16 19.96
CA MET A 390 -0.69 -1.92 20.66
C MET A 390 0.47 -2.57 19.90
N ARG A 391 1.62 -1.90 19.86
CA ARG A 391 2.89 -2.53 19.44
C ARG A 391 3.71 -2.91 20.66
N THR A 392 4.55 -3.93 20.52
CA THR A 392 5.51 -4.34 21.54
C THR A 392 6.92 -4.05 21.06
N SER A 393 7.64 -3.20 21.78
CA SER A 393 9.06 -2.95 21.56
C SER A 393 9.91 -4.14 22.02
N ASN A 394 11.18 -4.20 21.61
CA ASN A 394 12.09 -5.30 21.97
C ASN A 394 12.36 -5.42 23.47
N ASP A 395 12.17 -4.35 24.24
CA ASP A 395 12.25 -4.32 25.70
C ASP A 395 10.95 -4.78 26.40
N GLY A 396 9.93 -5.20 25.62
CA GLY A 396 8.64 -5.64 26.11
C GLY A 396 7.65 -4.50 26.40
N THR A 397 8.00 -3.24 26.13
CA THR A 397 7.09 -2.12 26.35
C THR A 397 5.95 -2.11 25.33
N HIS A 398 4.72 -1.91 25.82
CA HIS A 398 3.54 -1.78 24.99
C HIS A 398 3.21 -0.31 24.78
N THR A 399 3.16 0.13 23.52
CA THR A 399 2.77 1.50 23.18
C THR A 399 1.61 1.50 22.18
N PRO A 400 0.68 2.48 22.28
CA PRO A 400 -0.38 2.65 21.29
C PRO A 400 0.22 2.77 19.89
N TYR A 401 -0.31 1.98 18.95
CA TYR A 401 0.15 1.93 17.57
C TYR A 401 -0.87 2.56 16.62
N GLU A 402 -2.16 2.29 16.86
CA GLU A 402 -3.23 2.60 15.92
C GLU A 402 -4.58 2.75 16.63
N LEU A 403 -5.36 3.74 16.21
CA LEU A 403 -6.71 4.02 16.69
C LEU A 403 -7.74 3.43 15.71
N ASN A 404 -8.55 2.48 16.16
CA ASN A 404 -9.56 1.80 15.35
C ASN A 404 -10.94 2.38 15.67
N ILE A 405 -11.37 3.33 14.85
CA ILE A 405 -12.66 4.02 14.97
C ILE A 405 -13.05 4.58 13.59
N ALA A 406 -14.34 4.58 13.26
CA ALA A 406 -14.81 5.27 12.06
C ALA A 406 -14.62 6.78 12.24
N LEU A 407 -14.18 7.49 11.19
CA LEU A 407 -13.89 8.93 11.29
C LEU A 407 -15.11 9.75 11.76
N PHE A 408 -16.32 9.37 11.33
CA PHE A 408 -17.55 10.03 11.75
C PHE A 408 -17.75 9.92 13.27
N ASP A 409 -17.55 8.74 13.84
CA ASP A 409 -17.64 8.49 15.28
C ASP A 409 -16.49 9.16 16.05
N ALA A 410 -15.29 9.21 15.45
CA ALA A 410 -14.13 9.89 16.03
C ALA A 410 -14.35 11.40 16.20
N LEU A 411 -15.20 12.00 15.34
CA LEU A 411 -15.48 13.43 15.32
C LEU A 411 -16.80 13.81 16.00
N GLN A 412 -17.48 12.87 16.68
CA GLN A 412 -18.78 13.12 17.32
C GLN A 412 -18.74 14.11 18.50
N GLY A 413 -17.55 14.57 18.93
CA GLY A 413 -17.39 15.48 20.06
C GLY A 413 -15.96 16.02 20.22
N THR A 414 -15.56 16.23 21.47
CA THR A 414 -14.22 16.69 21.88
C THR A 414 -13.66 15.81 23.00
N HIS A 415 -12.51 16.16 23.56
CA HIS A 415 -12.01 15.53 24.78
C HIS A 415 -12.97 15.60 25.98
N ASN A 416 -13.99 16.47 25.94
CA ASN A 416 -15.02 16.58 26.98
C ASN A 416 -16.23 15.66 26.75
N GLY A 417 -16.24 14.87 25.67
CA GLY A 417 -17.34 13.98 25.29
C GLY A 417 -18.09 14.43 24.02
N PRO A 418 -19.14 13.69 23.62
CA PRO A 418 -19.96 13.99 22.44
C PRO A 418 -20.68 15.34 22.55
N ASP A 419 -20.88 16.01 21.43
CA ASP A 419 -21.67 17.24 21.35
C ASP A 419 -22.44 17.35 20.02
N LYS A 420 -23.06 18.51 19.78
CA LYS A 420 -23.93 18.73 18.63
C LYS A 420 -23.19 19.07 17.32
N PHE A 421 -21.87 19.23 17.34
CA PHE A 421 -21.08 19.74 16.21
C PHE A 421 -20.35 18.64 15.42
N GLY A 422 -20.74 17.38 15.58
CA GLY A 422 -20.04 16.26 14.96
C GLY A 422 -20.01 16.32 13.43
N LEU A 423 -21.14 16.68 12.81
CA LEU A 423 -21.23 16.83 11.35
C LEU A 423 -20.36 17.99 10.85
N GLU A 424 -20.38 19.13 11.55
CA GLU A 424 -19.57 20.30 11.21
C GLU A 424 -18.07 19.99 11.31
N ARG A 425 -17.65 19.21 12.32
CA ARG A 425 -16.26 18.73 12.41
C ARG A 425 -15.90 17.80 11.26
N PHE A 426 -16.80 16.87 10.90
CA PHE A 426 -16.58 15.97 9.78
C PHE A 426 -16.42 16.73 8.45
N MET A 427 -17.28 17.73 8.20
CA MET A 427 -17.16 18.61 7.03
C MET A 427 -15.88 19.46 7.06
N CYS A 428 -15.52 20.00 8.23
CA CYS A 428 -14.29 20.77 8.42
C CYS A 428 -13.04 19.93 8.11
N ALA A 429 -13.01 18.66 8.57
CA ALA A 429 -11.92 17.74 8.31
C ALA A 429 -11.70 17.53 6.80
N HIS A 430 -12.77 17.29 6.04
CA HIS A 430 -12.71 17.13 4.59
C HIS A 430 -12.31 18.44 3.90
N ALA A 431 -12.85 19.58 4.32
CA ALA A 431 -12.49 20.88 3.76
C ALA A 431 -10.99 21.19 3.92
N ILE A 432 -10.40 20.82 5.06
CA ILE A 432 -8.95 20.93 5.28
C ILE A 432 -8.21 20.00 4.31
N MET A 433 -8.61 18.73 4.22
CA MET A 433 -7.98 17.75 3.30
C MET A 433 -7.98 18.23 1.84
N PHE A 434 -9.11 18.74 1.34
CA PHE A 434 -9.25 19.27 -0.02
C PHE A 434 -8.45 20.55 -0.27
N ALA A 435 -8.10 21.30 0.78
CA ALA A 435 -7.33 22.53 0.66
C ALA A 435 -5.80 22.32 0.72
N LEU A 436 -5.35 21.12 1.08
CA LEU A 436 -3.92 20.79 1.13
C LEU A 436 -3.35 20.51 -0.25
N GLU A 437 -2.10 20.90 -0.47
CA GLU A 437 -1.34 20.50 -1.65
C GLU A 437 -1.26 18.96 -1.72
N GLY A 438 -1.69 18.40 -2.85
CA GLY A 438 -1.69 16.95 -3.08
C GLY A 438 -2.97 16.46 -3.74
N ILE A 439 -3.15 15.14 -3.73
CA ILE A 439 -4.32 14.44 -4.26
C ILE A 439 -5.18 14.02 -3.05
N PRO A 440 -6.43 14.52 -2.92
CA PRO A 440 -7.37 14.06 -1.90
C PRO A 440 -7.87 12.64 -2.21
N GLY A 441 -7.95 11.80 -1.17
CA GLY A 441 -8.32 10.39 -1.26
C GLY A 441 -9.23 9.88 -0.17
#